data_AF-A0A838QIK0-F1
#
_entry.id   AF-A0A838QIK0-F1
#
_cell.length_a   1.000
_cell.length_b   1.000
_cell.length_c   1.000
_cell.angle_alpha   90.00
_cell.angle_beta   90.00
_cell.angle_gamma   90.00
#
_symmetry.space_group_name_H-M   'P 1'
#
loop_
_entity.id
_entity.type
_entity.pdbx_description
1 polymer ?
#
loop_
_entity_poly.entity_id
_entity_poly.type
_entity_poly.pdbx_seq_one_letter_code
_entity_poly.pdbx_strand_id
1 'polypeptide(L)'
;MLRETVRVTLFLILGTSLGITPAAGQLPVRCPVPSVLFSSPARVPLGIAAANVPADTLERDIRPTHWKEGAFVGGLLGGVGGGLLSAALCRSSEQAGKDCTGSTVSGFLVGALVLGLPGALIGGQ
;
A
#
# COMPACT_ATOMS: atom_id res chain seq x y z
N MET A 1 7.76 10.43 35.18
CA MET A 1 8.34 9.73 34.02
C MET A 1 7.70 8.36 33.72
N LEU A 2 7.57 7.41 34.67
CA LEU A 2 7.00 6.07 34.38
C LEU A 2 5.55 6.06 33.84
N ARG A 3 4.72 7.04 34.21
CA ARG A 3 3.31 7.07 33.79
C ARG A 3 3.12 7.41 32.30
N GLU A 4 4.07 8.14 31.72
CA GLU A 4 4.00 8.54 30.31
C GLU A 4 4.57 7.48 29.39
N THR A 5 5.65 6.80 29.81
CA THR A 5 6.22 5.67 29.05
C THR A 5 5.22 4.54 28.89
N VAL A 6 4.40 4.25 29.92
CA VAL A 6 3.34 3.22 29.87
C VAL A 6 2.22 3.60 28.89
N ARG A 7 1.87 4.89 28.80
CA ARG A 7 0.84 5.35 27.83
C ARG A 7 1.33 5.25 26.40
N VAL A 8 2.58 5.65 26.15
CA VAL A 8 3.18 5.57 24.80
C VAL A 8 3.32 4.12 24.35
N THR A 9 3.75 3.21 25.23
CA THR A 9 3.80 1.77 24.89
C THR A 9 2.42 1.18 24.64
N LEU A 10 1.41 1.57 25.43
CA LEU A 10 0.04 1.11 25.21
C LEU A 10 -0.49 1.54 23.83
N PHE A 11 -0.29 2.80 23.44
CA PHE A 11 -0.70 3.29 22.11
C PHE A 11 0.03 2.60 20.96
N LEU A 12 1.33 2.31 21.14
CA LEU A 12 2.14 1.56 20.18
C LEU A 12 1.63 0.13 20.00
N ILE A 13 1.31 -0.57 21.09
CA ILE A 13 0.77 -1.94 21.07
C ILE A 13 -0.66 -1.97 20.51
N LEU A 14 -1.49 -0.98 20.83
CA LEU A 14 -2.85 -0.89 20.30
C LEU A 14 -2.84 -0.59 18.79
N GLY A 15 -1.93 0.26 18.33
CA GLY A 15 -1.75 0.56 16.91
C GLY A 15 -1.25 -0.64 16.10
N THR A 16 -0.35 -1.45 16.66
CA THR A 16 0.14 -2.67 15.98
C THR A 16 -0.86 -3.83 16.03
N SER A 17 -1.71 -3.92 17.05
CA SER A 17 -2.67 -5.02 17.18
C SER A 17 -3.95 -4.86 16.35
N LEU A 18 -4.40 -3.63 16.04
CA LEU A 18 -5.58 -3.41 15.20
C LEU A 18 -5.31 -3.32 13.69
N GLY A 19 -4.04 -3.23 13.27
CA GLY A 19 -3.69 -2.76 11.92
C GLY A 19 -3.52 -3.81 10.82
N ILE A 20 -3.61 -5.11 11.09
CA ILE A 20 -3.27 -6.12 10.07
C ILE A 20 -4.30 -7.26 10.08
N THR A 21 -5.52 -6.96 9.61
CA THR A 21 -6.25 -7.99 8.88
C THR A 21 -5.80 -7.89 7.43
N PRO A 22 -4.89 -8.75 6.96
CA PRO A 22 -4.62 -8.81 5.53
C PRO A 22 -5.94 -9.21 4.88
N ALA A 23 -6.53 -8.31 4.09
CA ALA A 23 -7.64 -8.66 3.24
C ALA A 23 -7.14 -9.74 2.29
N ALA A 24 -7.55 -10.98 2.57
CA ALA A 24 -7.29 -12.14 1.75
C ALA A 24 -7.85 -11.88 0.34
N GLY A 25 -6.99 -11.89 -0.67
CA GLY A 25 -7.43 -11.58 -2.02
C GLY A 25 -6.45 -11.88 -3.13
N GLN A 26 -5.46 -12.74 -2.92
CA GLN A 26 -4.64 -13.27 -4.02
C GLN A 26 -4.75 -14.78 -4.03
N LEU A 27 -5.87 -15.28 -4.55
CA LEU A 27 -5.92 -16.65 -5.03
C LEU A 27 -4.99 -16.72 -6.26
N PRO A 28 -3.96 -17.58 -6.27
CA PRO A 28 -3.17 -17.80 -7.47
C PRO A 28 -4.11 -18.37 -8.54
N VAL A 29 -4.29 -17.62 -9.62
CA VAL A 29 -5.05 -18.09 -10.78
C VAL A 29 -4.25 -19.25 -11.38
N ARG A 30 -4.69 -20.48 -11.11
CA ARG A 30 -4.18 -21.66 -11.82
C ARG A 30 -4.57 -21.48 -13.29
N CYS A 31 -3.58 -21.23 -14.13
CA CYS A 31 -3.80 -21.25 -15.57
C CYS A 31 -4.41 -22.61 -15.96
N PRO A 32 -5.47 -22.64 -16.78
CA PRO A 32 -6.02 -23.90 -17.26
C PRO A 32 -4.93 -24.65 -18.03
N VAL A 33 -4.75 -25.93 -17.72
CA VAL A 33 -3.85 -26.82 -18.45
C VAL A 33 -4.36 -26.92 -19.89
N PRO A 34 -3.52 -26.72 -20.91
CA PRO A 34 -3.97 -26.79 -22.31
C PRO A 34 -4.62 -28.14 -22.57
N SER A 35 -5.83 -28.12 -23.12
CA SER A 35 -6.57 -29.33 -23.43
C SER A 35 -5.88 -30.08 -24.57
N VAL A 36 -5.64 -31.38 -24.38
CA VAL A 36 -5.04 -32.30 -25.37
C VAL A 36 -5.83 -32.42 -26.68
N LEU A 37 -7.01 -31.81 -26.77
CA LEU A 37 -7.79 -31.71 -28.00
C LEU A 37 -7.24 -30.68 -29.00
N PHE A 38 -6.37 -29.77 -28.58
CA PHE A 38 -5.77 -28.74 -29.46
C PHE A 38 -4.28 -28.97 -29.74
N SER A 39 -3.69 -30.10 -29.33
CA SER A 39 -2.36 -30.52 -29.80
C SER A 39 -2.46 -31.07 -31.22
N SER A 40 -2.86 -30.23 -32.17
CA SER A 40 -2.76 -30.57 -33.59
C SER A 40 -1.31 -30.40 -34.03
N PRO A 41 -0.65 -31.42 -34.60
CA PRO A 41 0.67 -31.26 -35.18
C PRO A 41 0.53 -30.59 -36.55
N ALA A 42 0.13 -29.32 -36.57
CA ALA A 42 0.13 -28.53 -37.79
C ALA A 42 1.57 -28.03 -38.01
N ARG A 43 2.32 -28.71 -38.88
CA ARG A 43 3.48 -28.11 -39.54
C ARG A 43 2.98 -26.95 -40.39
N VAL A 44 2.89 -25.75 -39.80
CA VAL A 44 2.57 -24.53 -40.55
C VAL A 44 3.91 -23.93 -41.00
N PRO A 45 4.09 -23.60 -42.30
CA PRO A 45 5.29 -22.91 -42.76
C PRO A 45 5.43 -21.57 -42.02
N LEU A 46 6.66 -21.30 -41.57
CA LEU A 46 7.09 -20.26 -40.63
C LEU A 46 6.82 -18.78 -41.04
N GLY A 47 5.94 -18.53 -42.01
CA GLY A 47 5.70 -17.19 -42.57
C GLY A 47 4.29 -16.63 -42.42
N ILE A 48 3.29 -17.43 -42.01
CA ILE A 48 1.87 -16.99 -42.04
C ILE A 48 1.10 -17.22 -40.73
N ALA A 49 1.63 -18.03 -39.81
CA ALA A 49 0.98 -18.31 -38.52
C ALA A 49 1.12 -17.18 -37.48
N ALA A 50 2.09 -16.27 -37.66
CA ALA A 50 2.28 -15.13 -36.76
C ALA A 50 1.32 -13.96 -37.04
N ALA A 51 0.62 -13.96 -38.17
CA ALA A 51 -0.23 -12.84 -38.59
C ALA A 51 -1.64 -12.87 -38.00
N ASN A 52 -2.10 -14.02 -37.51
CA ASN A 52 -3.45 -14.21 -36.97
C ASN A 52 -3.42 -14.88 -35.60
N VAL A 53 -2.50 -14.45 -34.72
CA VAL A 53 -2.78 -14.58 -33.28
C VAL A 53 -3.91 -13.58 -33.04
N PRO A 54 -5.17 -14.00 -32.78
CA PRO A 54 -6.18 -13.04 -32.36
C PRO A 54 -5.57 -12.34 -31.15
N ALA A 55 -5.32 -11.04 -31.27
CA ALA A 55 -4.93 -10.24 -30.14
C ALA A 55 -5.94 -10.57 -29.04
N ASP A 56 -5.46 -11.14 -27.93
CA ASP A 56 -6.31 -11.62 -26.86
C ASP A 56 -7.30 -10.50 -26.54
N THR A 57 -8.55 -10.69 -26.97
CA THR A 57 -9.69 -9.81 -26.70
C THR A 57 -10.25 -10.15 -25.33
N LEU A 58 -9.36 -10.52 -24.40
CA LEU A 58 -9.62 -10.30 -23.00
C LEU A 58 -9.56 -8.78 -22.84
N GLU A 59 -10.72 -8.15 -23.04
CA GLU A 59 -11.06 -6.87 -22.46
C GLU A 59 -10.45 -6.90 -21.06
N ARG A 60 -9.37 -6.14 -20.87
CA ARG A 60 -8.66 -6.11 -19.61
C ARG A 60 -9.61 -5.40 -18.68
N ASP A 61 -10.53 -6.15 -18.08
CA ASP A 61 -11.46 -5.71 -17.04
C ASP A 61 -10.62 -5.44 -15.80
N ILE A 62 -9.79 -4.40 -15.91
CA ILE A 62 -9.04 -3.80 -14.83
C ILE A 62 -10.13 -3.12 -14.02
N ARG A 63 -10.70 -3.88 -13.09
CA ARG A 63 -11.53 -3.29 -12.04
C ARG A 63 -10.74 -2.10 -11.48
N PRO A 64 -11.38 -0.92 -11.35
CA PRO A 64 -10.69 0.25 -10.82
C PRO A 64 -10.14 -0.11 -9.44
N THR A 65 -8.81 -0.12 -9.32
CA THR A 65 -8.14 -0.40 -8.04
C THR A 65 -8.20 0.86 -7.18
N HIS A 66 -8.58 0.71 -5.91
CA HIS A 66 -8.76 1.80 -4.96
C HIS A 66 -7.42 2.27 -4.34
N TRP A 67 -6.29 2.01 -5.01
CA TRP A 67 -4.95 2.33 -4.53
C TRP A 67 -4.76 3.82 -4.23
N LYS A 68 -5.42 4.70 -4.99
CA LYS A 68 -5.38 6.16 -4.73
C LYS A 68 -6.12 6.55 -3.46
N GLU A 69 -7.29 5.95 -3.23
CA GLU A 69 -8.09 6.23 -2.02
C GLU A 69 -7.40 5.66 -0.78
N GLY A 70 -6.84 4.46 -0.88
CA GLY A 70 -6.02 3.87 0.18
C GLY A 70 -4.77 4.70 0.49
N ALA A 71 -4.05 5.18 -0.53
CA ALA A 71 -2.91 6.07 -0.36
C ALA A 71 -3.30 7.39 0.30
N PHE A 72 -4.44 7.97 -0.10
CA PHE A 72 -4.93 9.23 0.41
C PHE A 72 -5.33 9.11 1.89
N VAL A 73 -6.14 8.10 2.23
CA VAL A 73 -6.59 7.86 3.61
C VAL A 73 -5.41 7.52 4.52
N GLY A 74 -4.53 6.61 4.07
CA GLY A 74 -3.33 6.24 4.79
C GLY A 74 -2.38 7.42 5.00
N GLY A 75 -2.16 8.22 3.95
CA GLY A 75 -1.32 9.42 4.03
C GLY A 75 -1.90 10.49 4.95
N LEU A 76 -3.22 10.67 4.96
CA LEU A 76 -3.87 11.67 5.82
C LEU A 76 -3.81 11.26 7.29
N LEU A 77 -4.15 10.00 7.61
CA LEU A 77 -4.01 9.45 8.96
C LEU A 77 -2.56 9.49 9.45
N GLY A 78 -1.63 9.07 8.58
CA GLY A 78 -0.20 9.08 8.88
C GLY A 78 0.34 10.47 9.09
N GLY A 79 -0.04 11.43 8.25
CA GLY A 79 0.42 12.80 8.37
C GLY A 79 -0.07 13.45 9.66
N VAL A 80 -1.37 13.32 9.97
CA VAL A 80 -1.93 13.86 11.22
C VAL A 80 -1.27 13.23 12.44
N GLY A 81 -1.12 11.90 12.46
CA GLY A 81 -0.45 11.19 13.55
C GLY A 81 1.03 11.59 13.70
N GLY A 82 1.77 11.63 12.59
CA GLY A 82 3.19 11.98 12.57
C GLY A 82 3.45 13.43 12.97
N GLY A 83 2.62 14.37 12.50
CA GLY A 83 2.71 15.78 12.87
C GLY A 83 2.39 16.03 14.35
N LEU A 84 1.38 15.36 14.90
CA LEU A 84 1.08 15.45 16.34
C LEU A 84 2.22 14.86 17.19
N LEU A 85 2.77 13.71 16.77
CA LEU A 85 3.88 13.07 17.46
C LEU A 85 5.13 13.95 17.43
N SER A 86 5.49 14.51 16.28
CA SER A 86 6.67 15.38 16.16
C SER A 86 6.52 16.71 16.88
N ALA A 87 5.31 17.29 16.91
CA ALA A 87 5.00 18.47 17.72
C ALA A 87 5.13 18.18 19.22
N ALA A 88 4.65 17.01 19.68
CA ALA A 88 4.79 16.59 21.08
C ALA A 88 6.27 16.36 21.46
N LEU A 89 7.05 15.71 20.58
CA LEU A 89 8.49 15.52 20.74
C LEU A 89 9.23 16.86 20.79
N CYS A 90 8.85 17.83 19.95
CA CYS A 90 9.45 19.17 19.93
C CYS A 90 9.17 19.93 21.24
N ARG A 91 7.94 19.86 21.76
CA ARG A 91 7.58 20.47 23.05
C ARG A 91 8.29 19.81 24.24
N SER A 92 8.61 18.53 24.15
CA SER A 92 9.31 17.79 25.20
C SER A 92 10.83 18.03 25.20
N SER A 93 11.39 18.55 24.10
CA SER A 93 12.80 18.89 24.03
C SER A 93 13.01 20.29 24.61
N GLU A 94 14.01 20.46 25.49
CA GLU A 94 14.31 21.75 26.18
C GLU A 94 14.68 22.90 25.23
N GLN A 95 14.65 22.72 23.91
CA GLN A 95 14.65 23.80 22.92
C GLN A 95 13.29 24.51 22.78
N ALA A 96 12.65 24.84 23.90
CA ALA A 96 11.30 25.44 24.00
C ALA A 96 11.18 26.89 23.46
N GLY A 97 12.10 27.36 22.61
CA GLY A 97 12.13 28.73 22.09
C GLY A 97 12.37 28.86 20.58
N LYS A 98 12.41 27.75 19.82
CA LYS A 98 12.59 27.75 18.36
C LYS A 98 11.33 27.25 17.67
N ASP A 99 11.07 27.77 16.47
CA ASP A 99 9.89 27.42 15.67
C ASP A 99 9.79 25.91 15.43
N CYS A 100 8.90 25.24 16.16
CA CYS A 100 8.60 23.80 16.02
C CYS A 100 7.85 23.48 14.71
N THR A 101 7.55 24.49 13.88
CA THR A 101 6.92 24.34 12.57
C THR A 101 7.70 23.36 11.69
N GLY A 102 9.04 23.45 11.68
CA GLY A 102 9.88 22.56 10.88
C GLY A 102 9.76 21.09 11.29
N SER A 103 9.73 20.82 12.60
CA SER A 103 9.56 19.46 13.14
C SER A 103 8.15 18.91 12.91
N THR A 104 7.14 19.78 13.00
CA THR A 104 5.74 19.40 12.74
C THR A 104 5.53 19.02 11.28
N VAL A 105 6.09 19.82 10.35
CA VAL A 105 6.02 19.57 8.91
C VAL A 105 6.78 18.31 8.52
N SER A 106 7.98 18.09 9.07
CA SER A 106 8.74 16.86 8.78
C SER A 106 8.04 15.62 9.32
N GLY A 107 7.48 15.68 10.53
CA GLY A 107 6.68 14.59 11.10
C GLY A 107 5.43 14.29 10.29
N PHE A 108 4.75 15.31 9.77
CA PHE A 108 3.61 15.12 8.88
C PHE A 108 4.03 14.42 7.58
N LEU A 109 5.10 14.88 6.93
CA LEU A 109 5.57 14.28 5.68
C LEU A 109 6.01 12.82 5.88
N VAL A 110 6.79 12.56 6.93
CA VAL A 110 7.26 11.20 7.24
C VAL A 110 6.08 10.30 7.59
N GLY A 111 5.16 10.77 8.44
CA GLY A 111 3.98 10.01 8.81
C GLY A 111 3.09 9.70 7.60
N ALA A 112 2.88 10.69 6.72
CA ALA A 112 2.09 10.52 5.51
C ALA A 112 2.73 9.52 4.54
N LEU A 113 4.05 9.52 4.40
CA LEU A 113 4.75 8.54 3.57
C LEU A 113 4.64 7.13 4.15
N VAL A 114 4.89 7.00 5.46
CA VAL A 114 4.93 5.71 6.17
C VAL A 114 3.58 5.00 6.15
N LEU A 115 2.46 5.72 6.26
CA LEU A 115 1.12 5.12 6.19
C LEU A 115 0.46 5.22 4.80
N GLY A 116 0.93 6.14 3.94
CA GLY A 116 0.43 6.27 2.57
C GLY A 116 0.84 5.11 1.67
N LEU A 117 2.09 4.64 1.78
CA LEU A 117 2.58 3.47 1.03
C LEU A 117 1.79 2.18 1.33
N PRO A 118 1.63 1.74 2.60
CA PRO A 118 0.82 0.56 2.89
C PRO A 118 -0.67 0.80 2.58
N GLY A 119 -1.18 2.03 2.73
CA GLY A 119 -2.53 2.39 2.29
C GLY A 119 -2.72 2.20 0.79
N ALA A 120 -1.75 2.60 -0.03
CA ALA A 120 -1.76 2.40 -1.47
C ALA A 120 -1.77 0.91 -1.84
N LEU A 121 -0.93 0.12 -1.15
CA LEU A 121 -0.84 -1.33 -1.32
C LEU A 121 -2.16 -2.04 -0.96
N ILE A 122 -2.80 -1.64 0.14
CA ILE A 122 -4.12 -2.19 0.56
C ILE A 122 -5.20 -1.89 -0.48
N GLY A 123 -5.11 -0.76 -1.18
CA GLY A 123 -6.04 -0.42 -2.27
C GLY A 123 -5.84 -1.22 -3.58
N GLY A 124 -4.91 -2.18 -3.60
CA GLY A 124 -4.79 -3.17 -4.68
C GLY A 124 -3.83 -2.78 -5.79
N GLN A 125 -2.64 -2.26 -5.43
CA GLN A 125 -1.53 -2.14 -6.37
C GLN A 125 -0.81 -3.47 -6.62
#